data_AF-A0A5R8WQ12-F1
#
_entry.id   AF-A0A5R8WQ12-F1
#
_cell.length_a   1.000
_cell.length_b   1.000
_cell.length_c   1.000
_cell.angle_alpha   90.00
_cell.angle_beta   90.00
_cell.angle_gamma   90.00
#
_symmetry.space_group_name_H-M   'P 1'
#
loop_
_entity.id
_entity.type
_entity.pdbx_description
1 polymer ?
#
loop_
_entity_poly.entity_id
_entity_poly.type
_entity_poly.pdbx_seq_one_letter_code
_entity_poly.pdbx_strand_id
1 'polypeptide(L)'
;MTSNDYWQRLPPFDYVVTYSFNRGPKLQRLKQAAAELRQATQVELMTARFMRQRLLGQRMEELAQFDQRQDVPLTTAAGSFDITASPVTQFARTDEHTERLRSILTTPVSSNWAAGCRPVFRDALGFHDSAGHIVEVLNICLQCHYLQSESGQLIEADASVYDQLRQLLGALGHPIETHHEQ
;
A
#
# COMPACT_ATOMS: atom_id res chain seq x y z
N MET A 1 17.26 5.02 -4.07
CA MET A 1 17.48 3.92 -5.04
C MET A 1 16.55 4.18 -6.20
N THR A 2 17.01 4.14 -7.45
CA THR A 2 16.11 4.46 -8.57
C THR A 2 15.14 3.31 -8.88
N SER A 3 14.04 3.59 -9.56
CA SER A 3 13.10 2.57 -10.04
C SER A 3 13.75 1.57 -10.99
N ASN A 4 14.73 2.01 -11.79
CA ASN A 4 15.52 1.12 -12.64
C ASN A 4 16.40 0.18 -11.80
N ASP A 5 17.11 0.73 -10.79
CA ASP A 5 17.92 -0.10 -9.88
C ASP A 5 17.06 -1.13 -9.16
N TYR A 6 15.86 -0.73 -8.72
CA TYR A 6 14.90 -1.63 -8.10
C TYR A 6 14.53 -2.78 -9.03
N TRP A 7 14.10 -2.48 -10.26
CA TRP A 7 13.71 -3.50 -11.23
C TRP A 7 14.83 -4.51 -11.50
N GLN A 8 16.07 -4.03 -11.63
CA GLN A 8 17.24 -4.87 -11.87
C GLN A 8 17.60 -5.77 -10.69
N ARG A 9 17.22 -5.37 -9.46
CA ARG A 9 17.50 -6.11 -8.22
C ARG A 9 16.34 -6.99 -7.76
N LEU A 10 15.23 -6.98 -8.49
CA LEU A 10 14.10 -7.85 -8.18
C LEU A 10 14.57 -9.31 -8.09
N PRO A 11 14.22 -10.02 -7.00
CA PRO A 11 14.38 -11.47 -6.96
C PRO A 11 13.67 -12.13 -8.16
N PRO A 12 14.10 -13.33 -8.59
CA PRO A 12 13.36 -14.07 -9.60
C PRO A 12 11.89 -14.24 -9.20
N PHE A 13 11.00 -13.84 -10.11
CA PHE A 13 9.55 -14.02 -9.98
C PHE A 13 9.00 -14.66 -11.25
N ASP A 14 7.80 -15.23 -11.14
CA ASP A 14 7.08 -15.94 -12.20
C ASP A 14 5.82 -15.17 -12.65
N TYR A 15 5.18 -14.43 -11.74
CA TYR A 15 4.03 -13.58 -12.06
C TYR A 15 3.93 -12.36 -11.15
N VAL A 16 3.12 -11.40 -11.55
CA VAL A 16 2.79 -10.19 -10.79
C VAL A 16 1.31 -10.21 -10.46
N VAL A 17 0.97 -9.81 -9.24
CA VAL A 17 -0.41 -9.52 -8.82
C VAL A 17 -0.48 -8.06 -8.42
N THR A 18 -1.47 -7.35 -8.96
CA THR A 18 -1.75 -5.98 -8.55
C THR A 18 -2.78 -5.96 -7.44
N TYR A 19 -2.56 -5.10 -6.45
CA TYR A 19 -3.42 -5.01 -5.27
C TYR A 19 -3.99 -3.61 -5.10
N SER A 20 -5.24 -3.55 -4.66
CA SER A 20 -5.92 -2.35 -4.21
C SER A 20 -6.28 -2.48 -2.73
N PHE A 21 -5.88 -1.48 -1.93
CA PHE A 21 -6.02 -1.51 -0.47
C PHE A 21 -6.12 -0.09 0.09
N ASN A 22 -6.35 0.05 1.41
CA ASN A 22 -6.55 1.31 2.12
C ASN A 22 -7.59 2.26 1.47
N ARG A 23 -8.62 1.71 0.83
CA ARG A 23 -9.73 2.48 0.26
C ARG A 23 -11.04 1.70 0.21
N GLY A 24 -12.10 2.43 -0.12
CA GLY A 24 -13.41 1.86 -0.39
C GLY A 24 -14.10 1.20 0.81
N PRO A 25 -15.10 0.35 0.56
CA PRO A 25 -15.99 -0.17 1.61
C PRO A 25 -15.30 -1.06 2.65
N LYS A 26 -14.18 -1.71 2.31
CA LYS A 26 -13.40 -2.52 3.28
C LYS A 26 -12.79 -1.62 4.36
N LEU A 27 -12.12 -0.54 3.95
CA LEU A 27 -11.56 0.43 4.89
C LEU A 27 -12.65 1.14 5.70
N GLN A 28 -13.75 1.53 5.06
CA GLN A 28 -14.87 2.19 5.76
C GLN A 28 -15.45 1.29 6.87
N ARG A 29 -15.74 0.03 6.57
CA ARG A 29 -16.22 -0.94 7.56
C ARG A 29 -15.23 -1.15 8.70
N LEU A 30 -13.94 -1.21 8.39
CA LEU A 30 -12.90 -1.38 9.40
C LEU A 30 -12.78 -0.16 10.31
N LYS A 31 -12.87 1.06 9.75
CA LYS A 31 -12.93 2.31 10.52
C LYS A 31 -14.18 2.39 11.38
N GLN A 32 -15.33 1.99 10.86
CA GLN A 32 -16.57 1.95 11.64
C GLN A 32 -16.45 0.99 12.83
N ALA A 33 -15.98 -0.24 12.59
CA ALA A 33 -15.77 -1.22 13.66
C ALA A 33 -14.77 -0.71 14.70
N ALA A 34 -13.68 -0.06 14.29
CA ALA A 34 -12.72 0.55 15.20
C ALA A 34 -13.35 1.69 16.05
N ALA A 35 -14.20 2.51 15.44
CA ALA A 35 -14.91 3.59 16.14
C ALA A 35 -15.91 3.04 17.17
N GLU A 36 -16.68 2.00 16.81
CA GLU A 36 -17.61 1.32 17.73
C GLU A 36 -16.85 0.70 18.91
N LEU A 37 -15.73 0.02 18.65
CA LEU A 37 -14.86 -0.52 19.70
C LEU A 37 -14.28 0.58 20.59
N ARG A 38 -13.92 1.74 20.02
CA ARG A 38 -13.41 2.87 20.79
C ARG A 38 -14.47 3.41 21.73
N GLN A 39 -15.69 3.60 21.24
CA GLN A 39 -16.81 4.06 22.06
C GLN A 39 -17.11 3.08 23.20
N ALA A 40 -17.17 1.78 22.91
CA ALA A 40 -17.37 0.76 23.94
C ALA A 40 -16.23 0.75 24.99
N THR A 41 -14.98 0.86 24.54
CA THR A 41 -13.80 0.90 25.42
C THR A 41 -13.82 2.15 26.31
N GLN A 42 -14.24 3.31 25.77
CA GLN A 42 -14.37 4.54 26.54
C GLN A 42 -15.42 4.43 27.64
N VAL A 43 -16.59 3.84 27.36
CA VAL A 43 -17.63 3.59 28.37
C VAL A 43 -17.13 2.64 29.45
N GLU A 44 -16.41 1.58 29.07
CA GLU A 44 -15.82 0.64 30.02
C GLU A 44 -14.79 1.32 30.92
N LEU A 45 -13.95 2.20 30.36
CA LEU A 45 -12.90 2.91 31.10
C LEU A 45 -13.47 3.81 32.21
N MET A 46 -14.65 4.41 31.98
CA MET A 46 -15.36 5.23 32.97
C MET A 46 -15.83 4.44 34.20
N THR A 47 -16.00 3.12 34.08
CA THR A 47 -16.54 2.25 35.14
C THR A 47 -15.54 1.20 35.63
N ALA A 48 -14.38 1.08 34.96
CA ALA A 48 -13.37 0.07 35.25
C ALA A 48 -12.58 0.35 36.54
N ARG A 49 -12.19 -0.73 37.23
CA ARG A 49 -11.24 -0.68 38.35
C ARG A 49 -9.83 -0.34 37.86
N PHE A 50 -9.00 0.26 38.73
CA PHE A 50 -7.65 0.77 38.42
C PHE A 50 -6.76 -0.19 37.58
N MET A 51 -6.70 -1.47 37.92
CA MET A 51 -5.89 -2.45 37.17
C MET A 51 -6.35 -2.65 35.72
N ARG A 52 -7.65 -2.48 35.45
CA ARG A 52 -8.24 -2.66 34.11
C ARG A 52 -8.17 -1.37 33.28
N GLN A 53 -8.09 -0.21 33.92
CA GLN A 53 -7.93 1.09 33.25
C GLN A 53 -6.66 1.17 32.40
N ARG A 54 -5.54 0.61 32.86
CA ARG A 54 -4.28 0.60 32.09
C ARG A 54 -4.42 -0.17 30.77
N LEU A 55 -5.01 -1.36 30.81
CA LEU A 55 -5.23 -2.19 29.61
C LEU A 55 -6.19 -1.50 28.64
N LEU A 56 -7.28 -0.92 29.15
CA LEU A 56 -8.23 -0.18 28.32
C LEU A 56 -7.62 1.09 27.72
N GLY A 57 -6.72 1.75 28.45
CA GLY A 57 -5.94 2.88 27.94
C GLY A 57 -5.02 2.49 26.78
N GLN A 58 -4.30 1.37 26.90
CA GLN A 58 -3.49 0.84 25.80
C GLN A 58 -4.34 0.51 24.57
N ARG A 59 -5.48 -0.16 24.78
CA ARG A 59 -6.43 -0.45 23.70
C ARG A 59 -6.95 0.82 23.02
N MET A 60 -7.22 1.88 23.79
CA MET A 60 -7.62 3.18 23.26
C MET A 60 -6.54 3.80 22.39
N GLU A 61 -5.27 3.74 22.81
CA GLU A 61 -4.13 4.22 22.02
C GLU A 61 -3.98 3.42 20.71
N GLU A 62 -4.08 2.09 20.75
CA GLU A 62 -4.06 1.23 19.57
C GLU A 62 -5.17 1.59 18.58
N LEU A 63 -6.40 1.77 19.07
CA LEU A 63 -7.54 2.19 18.25
C LEU A 63 -7.39 3.61 17.71
N ALA A 64 -6.72 4.52 18.42
CA ALA A 64 -6.45 5.88 17.95
C ALA A 64 -5.38 5.91 16.85
N GLN A 65 -4.32 5.09 16.98
CA GLN A 65 -3.31 4.92 15.95
C GLN A 65 -3.91 4.33 14.66
N PHE A 66 -4.89 3.44 14.79
CA PHE A 66 -5.60 2.86 13.66
C PHE A 66 -6.31 3.91 12.77
N ASP A 67 -6.83 5.02 13.33
CA ASP A 67 -7.46 6.07 12.50
C ASP A 67 -6.47 6.76 11.55
N GLN A 68 -5.20 6.74 11.92
CA GLN A 68 -4.10 7.35 11.16
C GLN A 68 -3.45 6.37 10.16
N ARG A 69 -4.03 5.17 9.97
CA ARG A 69 -3.54 4.07 9.12
C ARG A 69 -3.64 4.39 7.61
N GLN A 70 -2.96 5.42 7.14
CA GLN A 70 -2.95 5.79 5.72
C GLN A 70 -1.65 5.35 5.02
N ASP A 71 -0.56 5.20 5.77
CA ASP A 71 0.77 4.86 5.30
C ASP A 71 1.13 3.38 5.54
N VAL A 72 0.15 2.53 5.83
CA VAL A 72 0.41 1.11 6.01
C VAL A 72 0.65 0.47 4.65
N PRO A 73 1.79 -0.20 4.43
CA PRO A 73 2.09 -0.92 3.19
C PRO A 73 1.23 -2.18 3.02
N LEU A 74 1.29 -2.79 1.84
CA LEU A 74 0.53 -3.99 1.49
C LEU A 74 0.82 -5.16 2.44
N THR A 75 2.09 -5.39 2.79
CA THR A 75 2.51 -6.43 3.72
C THR A 75 2.94 -5.81 5.05
N THR A 76 2.51 -6.42 6.15
CA THR A 76 2.94 -6.04 7.50
C THR A 76 4.36 -6.56 7.77
N ALA A 77 5.00 -6.07 8.83
CA ALA A 77 6.30 -6.59 9.28
C ALA A 77 6.32 -8.10 9.57
N ALA A 78 5.15 -8.71 9.80
CA ALA A 78 4.97 -10.15 9.97
C ALA A 78 4.77 -10.92 8.64
N GLY A 79 4.91 -10.25 7.49
CA GLY A 79 4.69 -10.82 6.15
C GLY A 79 3.22 -11.06 5.79
N SER A 80 2.28 -10.69 6.67
CA SER A 80 0.84 -10.84 6.40
C SER A 80 0.31 -9.65 5.61
N PHE A 81 -0.60 -9.90 4.66
CA PHE A 81 -1.29 -8.85 3.92
C PHE A 81 -2.11 -7.92 4.82
N ASP A 82 -2.20 -6.66 4.42
CA ASP A 82 -3.17 -5.72 4.96
C ASP A 82 -4.59 -6.27 4.78
N ILE A 83 -5.39 -6.19 5.83
CA ILE A 83 -6.76 -6.75 5.86
C ILE A 83 -7.69 -6.11 4.82
N THR A 84 -7.37 -4.91 4.34
CA THR A 84 -8.13 -4.23 3.29
C THR A 84 -7.68 -4.61 1.88
N ALA A 85 -6.58 -5.35 1.75
CA ALA A 85 -6.03 -5.75 0.47
C ALA A 85 -7.01 -6.60 -0.34
N SER A 86 -7.05 -6.32 -1.63
CA SER A 86 -7.82 -7.05 -2.62
C SER A 86 -6.95 -7.19 -3.86
N PRO A 87 -6.66 -8.42 -4.33
CA PRO A 87 -6.05 -8.60 -5.63
C PRO A 87 -7.01 -8.07 -6.71
N VAL A 88 -6.46 -7.40 -7.72
CA VAL A 88 -7.21 -6.84 -8.83
C VAL A 88 -6.97 -7.67 -10.09
N THR A 89 -5.71 -7.77 -10.52
CA THR A 89 -5.33 -8.53 -11.71
C THR A 89 -4.02 -9.29 -11.47
N GLN A 90 -3.88 -10.44 -12.13
CA GLN A 90 -2.66 -11.25 -12.15
C GLN A 90 -2.20 -11.43 -13.60
N PHE A 91 -0.90 -11.29 -13.84
CA PHE A 91 -0.31 -11.53 -15.16
C PHE A 91 1.08 -12.15 -15.05
N ALA A 92 1.43 -12.98 -16.03
CA ALA A 92 2.69 -13.73 -16.04
C ALA A 92 3.90 -12.82 -16.29
N ARG A 93 5.10 -13.27 -15.92
CA ARG A 93 6.33 -12.52 -16.19
C ARG A 93 6.59 -12.26 -17.68
N THR A 94 6.11 -13.14 -18.56
CA THR A 94 6.23 -13.00 -20.02
C THR A 94 5.06 -12.22 -20.65
N ASP A 95 4.14 -11.73 -19.85
CA ASP A 95 2.95 -11.01 -20.30
C ASP A 95 3.29 -9.59 -20.79
N GLU A 96 2.49 -9.05 -21.72
CA GLU A 96 2.67 -7.69 -22.24
C GLU A 96 2.57 -6.62 -21.15
N HIS A 97 1.75 -6.86 -20.11
CA HIS A 97 1.65 -5.97 -18.97
C HIS A 97 2.94 -5.95 -18.14
N THR A 98 3.65 -7.07 -18.03
CA THR A 98 4.96 -7.12 -17.36
C THR A 98 6.01 -6.36 -18.16
N GLU A 99 6.04 -6.51 -19.49
CA GLU A 99 6.99 -5.75 -20.32
C GLU A 99 6.68 -4.24 -20.30
N ARG A 100 5.40 -3.87 -20.27
CA ARG A 100 5.00 -2.47 -20.07
C ARG A 100 5.43 -1.95 -18.70
N LEU A 101 5.21 -2.71 -17.63
CA LEU A 101 5.64 -2.37 -16.28
C LEU A 101 7.16 -2.18 -16.21
N ARG A 102 7.92 -3.09 -16.83
CA ARG A 102 9.38 -2.99 -16.97
C ARG A 102 9.75 -1.66 -17.61
N SER A 103 9.19 -1.36 -18.80
CA SER A 103 9.47 -0.12 -19.53
C SER A 103 9.22 1.10 -18.66
N ILE A 104 8.13 1.11 -17.89
CA ILE A 104 7.78 2.21 -16.99
C ILE A 104 8.84 2.37 -15.89
N LEU A 105 9.16 1.29 -15.16
CA LEU A 105 10.08 1.35 -14.03
C LEU A 105 11.54 1.58 -14.44
N THR A 106 11.91 1.21 -15.66
CA THR A 106 13.26 1.48 -16.21
C THR A 106 13.38 2.85 -16.91
N THR A 107 12.34 3.69 -16.85
CA THR A 107 12.43 5.08 -17.35
C THR A 107 13.57 5.81 -16.62
N PRO A 108 14.50 6.48 -17.33
CA PRO A 108 15.58 7.22 -16.69
C PRO A 108 15.04 8.29 -15.74
N VAL A 109 15.64 8.39 -14.56
CA VAL A 109 15.28 9.40 -13.56
C VAL A 109 16.12 10.65 -13.79
N SER A 110 15.47 11.73 -14.17
CA SER A 110 16.06 13.04 -14.50
C SER A 110 15.74 14.11 -13.45
N SER A 111 14.59 14.00 -12.78
CA SER A 111 14.11 14.92 -11.75
C SER A 111 13.40 14.18 -10.62
N ASN A 112 14.09 14.02 -9.50
CA ASN A 112 13.51 13.49 -8.26
C ASN A 112 12.71 14.61 -7.58
N TRP A 113 11.38 14.54 -7.64
CA TRP A 113 10.46 15.31 -6.80
C TRP A 113 9.62 14.35 -5.96
N ALA A 114 10.01 14.14 -4.70
CA ALA A 114 9.11 13.54 -3.72
C ALA A 114 8.22 14.66 -3.12
N ALA A 115 6.90 14.53 -3.23
CA ALA A 115 6.02 15.44 -2.50
C ALA A 115 6.22 15.19 -1.00
N GLY A 116 6.45 16.24 -0.21
CA GLY A 116 6.69 16.17 1.24
C GLY A 116 5.50 15.70 2.08
N CYS A 117 4.50 15.04 1.49
CA CYS A 117 3.39 14.42 2.19
C CYS A 117 3.73 13.02 2.68
N ARG A 118 3.09 12.61 3.78
CA ARG A 118 3.10 11.22 4.24
C ARG A 118 2.41 10.35 3.18
N PRO A 119 3.04 9.25 2.72
CA PRO A 119 2.48 8.45 1.64
C PRO A 119 1.15 7.82 2.06
N VAL A 120 0.21 7.76 1.11
CA VAL A 120 -1.04 7.02 1.24
C VAL A 120 -1.04 5.89 0.23
N PHE A 121 -0.62 4.70 0.66
CA PHE A 121 -0.52 3.55 -0.23
C PHE A 121 -1.89 2.98 -0.49
N ARG A 122 -2.37 3.12 -1.72
CA ARG A 122 -3.65 2.54 -2.16
C ARG A 122 -3.46 1.41 -3.16
N ASP A 123 -2.31 1.39 -3.82
CA ASP A 123 -1.95 0.48 -4.90
C ASP A 123 -0.63 -0.20 -4.58
N ALA A 124 -0.49 -1.47 -4.97
CA ALA A 124 0.78 -2.17 -4.86
C ALA A 124 0.93 -3.24 -5.95
N LEU A 125 2.17 -3.60 -6.22
CA LEU A 125 2.56 -4.72 -7.06
C LEU A 125 3.20 -5.77 -6.16
N GLY A 126 2.64 -6.97 -6.11
CA GLY A 126 3.28 -8.13 -5.50
C GLY A 126 3.94 -8.97 -6.59
N PHE A 127 5.22 -9.23 -6.44
CA PHE A 127 5.96 -10.16 -7.31
C PHE A 127 5.96 -11.52 -6.64
N HIS A 128 5.56 -12.57 -7.38
CA HIS A 128 5.38 -13.91 -6.83
C HIS A 128 6.22 -14.96 -7.54
N ASP A 129 6.67 -15.96 -6.79
CA ASP A 129 7.22 -17.20 -7.36
C ASP A 129 6.11 -18.18 -7.81
N SER A 130 6.50 -19.26 -8.47
CA SER A 130 5.60 -20.33 -8.96
C SER A 130 4.92 -21.14 -7.85
N ALA A 131 5.42 -21.07 -6.61
CA ALA A 131 4.77 -21.65 -5.44
C ALA A 131 3.71 -20.70 -4.83
N GLY A 132 3.64 -19.46 -5.32
CA GLY A 132 2.70 -18.43 -4.92
C GLY A 132 3.17 -17.53 -3.79
N HIS A 133 4.42 -17.67 -3.34
CA HIS A 133 4.99 -16.80 -2.32
C HIS A 133 5.31 -15.42 -2.91
N ILE A 134 5.07 -14.37 -2.14
CA ILE A 134 5.59 -13.04 -2.45
C ILE A 134 7.11 -13.08 -2.30
N VAL A 135 7.82 -12.62 -3.31
CA VAL A 135 9.28 -12.43 -3.27
C VAL A 135 9.68 -10.97 -3.10
N GLU A 136 8.81 -10.03 -3.49
CA GLU A 136 9.00 -8.58 -3.29
C GLU A 136 7.67 -7.83 -3.45
N VAL A 137 7.57 -6.64 -2.86
CA VAL A 137 6.43 -5.73 -3.01
C VAL A 137 6.89 -4.34 -3.42
N LEU A 138 6.17 -3.73 -4.37
CA LEU A 138 6.25 -2.29 -4.62
C LEU A 138 4.96 -1.62 -4.15
N ASN A 139 5.03 -0.85 -3.06
CA ASN A 139 3.94 -0.02 -2.59
C ASN A 139 3.91 1.32 -3.35
N ILE A 140 2.73 1.74 -3.76
CA ILE A 140 2.54 2.88 -4.67
C ILE A 140 1.57 3.89 -4.05
N CYS A 141 2.04 5.13 -3.94
CA CYS A 141 1.20 6.29 -3.69
C CYS A 141 1.23 7.21 -4.92
N LEU A 142 0.19 7.13 -5.75
CA LEU A 142 0.05 7.97 -6.94
C LEU A 142 -0.28 9.44 -6.63
N GLN A 143 -0.70 9.75 -5.40
CA GLN A 143 -1.02 11.13 -5.00
C GLN A 143 0.22 11.92 -4.57
N CYS A 144 1.12 11.28 -3.81
CA CYS A 144 2.35 11.90 -3.31
C CYS A 144 3.56 11.64 -4.20
N HIS A 145 3.39 10.91 -5.31
CA HIS A 145 4.48 10.42 -6.15
C HIS A 145 5.54 9.70 -5.30
N TYR A 146 5.08 8.66 -4.60
CA TYR A 146 5.92 7.90 -3.69
C TYR A 146 5.86 6.40 -4.01
N LEU A 147 7.04 5.79 -4.15
CA LEU A 147 7.22 4.36 -4.33
C LEU A 147 8.05 3.80 -3.17
N GLN A 148 7.66 2.66 -2.62
CA GLN A 148 8.37 2.03 -1.51
C GLN A 148 8.51 0.53 -1.72
N SER A 149 9.71 -0.02 -1.53
CA SER A 149 9.90 -1.48 -1.49
C SER A 149 9.22 -2.13 -0.28
N GLU A 150 9.19 -3.45 -0.22
CA GLU A 150 8.75 -4.18 0.96
C GLU A 150 9.57 -3.84 2.21
N SER A 151 10.88 -3.66 2.04
CA SER A 151 11.81 -3.28 3.12
C SER A 151 11.67 -1.83 3.61
N GLY A 152 10.72 -1.06 3.06
CA GLY A 152 10.47 0.32 3.45
C GLY A 152 11.38 1.35 2.76
N GLN A 153 12.23 0.92 1.82
CA GLN A 153 13.15 1.80 1.10
C GLN A 153 12.41 2.64 0.05
N LEU A 154 12.66 3.96 0.04
CA LEU A 154 12.17 4.85 -1.00
C LEU A 154 12.78 4.50 -2.36
N ILE A 155 11.92 4.44 -3.36
CA ILE A 155 12.27 4.21 -4.77
C ILE A 155 12.08 5.54 -5.51
N GLU A 156 13.17 6.09 -6.02
CA GLU A 156 13.17 7.34 -6.77
C GLU A 156 12.71 7.09 -8.20
N ALA A 157 11.73 7.87 -8.64
CA ALA A 157 11.16 7.80 -9.99
C ALA A 157 10.76 9.20 -10.46
N ASP A 158 10.80 9.43 -11.77
CA ASP A 158 10.31 10.67 -12.38
C ASP A 158 8.78 10.75 -12.32
N ALA A 159 8.23 11.98 -12.39
CA ALA A 159 6.78 12.21 -12.43
C ALA A 159 6.07 11.37 -13.52
N SER A 160 6.69 11.22 -14.69
CA SER A 160 6.15 10.44 -15.81
C SER A 160 5.99 8.95 -15.50
N VAL A 161 6.74 8.40 -14.55
CA VAL A 161 6.58 7.01 -14.09
C VAL A 161 5.23 6.87 -13.39
N TYR A 162 4.86 7.82 -12.54
CA TYR A 162 3.59 7.80 -11.81
C TYR A 162 2.38 7.95 -12.75
N ASP A 163 2.47 8.81 -13.77
CA ASP A 163 1.42 8.94 -14.78
C ASP A 163 1.23 7.64 -15.57
N GLN A 164 2.32 7.00 -15.97
CA GLN A 164 2.26 5.73 -16.68
C GLN A 164 1.76 4.58 -15.79
N LEU A 165 2.17 4.53 -14.52
CA LEU A 165 1.63 3.59 -13.53
C LEU A 165 0.13 3.79 -13.34
N ARG A 166 -0.33 5.04 -13.24
CA ARG A 166 -1.76 5.39 -13.13
C ARG A 166 -2.55 4.85 -14.33
N GLN A 167 -2.04 5.05 -15.54
CA GLN A 167 -2.67 4.53 -16.77
C GLN A 167 -2.71 3.00 -16.80
N LEU A 168 -1.59 2.35 -16.48
CA LEU A 168 -1.50 0.88 -16.46
C LEU A 168 -2.46 0.28 -15.43
N LEU A 169 -2.39 0.74 -14.18
CA LEU A 169 -3.25 0.24 -13.10
C LEU A 169 -4.73 0.52 -13.38
N GLY A 170 -5.06 1.71 -13.91
CA GLY A 170 -6.43 2.04 -14.31
C GLY A 170 -6.95 1.10 -15.40
N ALA A 171 -6.14 0.79 -16.43
CA ALA A 171 -6.48 -0.17 -17.46
C ALA A 171 -6.66 -1.61 -16.92
N LEU A 172 -5.93 -1.96 -15.85
CA LEU A 172 -6.05 -3.23 -15.14
C LEU A 172 -7.25 -3.29 -14.17
N GLY A 173 -8.08 -2.24 -14.10
CA GLY A 173 -9.30 -2.20 -13.29
C GLY A 173 -9.15 -1.61 -11.89
N HIS A 174 -8.03 -0.94 -11.58
CA HIS A 174 -7.88 -0.28 -10.29
C HIS A 174 -8.81 0.93 -10.16
N PRO A 175 -9.46 1.13 -8.99
CA PRO A 175 -10.32 2.28 -8.74
C PRO A 175 -9.47 3.51 -8.41
N ILE A 176 -8.76 4.02 -9.42
CA ILE A 176 -7.93 5.22 -9.31
C ILE A 176 -8.79 6.42 -9.69
N GLU A 177 -8.96 7.33 -8.74
CA GLU A 177 -9.66 8.60 -8.95
C GLU A 177 -8.88 9.43 -9.99
N THR A 178 -9.56 9.85 -11.04
CA THR A 178 -9.01 10.70 -12.12
C THR A 178 -8.99 12.18 -11.76
N HIS A 179 -9.60 12.56 -10.64
CA HIS A 179 -9.69 13.94 -10.20
C HIS A 179 -8.81 14.16 -8.95
N HIS A 180 -7.80 14.99 -9.11
CA HIS A 180 -7.20 15.69 -7.98
C HIS A 180 -8.24 16.68 -7.46
N GLU A 181 -8.97 16.31 -6.40
CA GLU A 181 -9.65 17.34 -5.61
C GLU A 181 -8.56 18.22 -5.00
N GLN A 182 -8.45 19.43 -5.55
CA GLN A 182 -7.57 20.50 -5.11
C GLN A 182 -8.07 21.08 -3.79
#